data_AF-A0A1S3R332-F1
#
_entry.id   AF-A0A1S3R332-F1
#
_cell.length_a   1.000
_cell.length_b   1.000
_cell.length_c   1.000
_cell.angle_alpha   90.00
_cell.angle_beta   90.00
_cell.angle_gamma   90.00
#
_symmetry.space_group_name_H-M   'P 1'
#
loop_
_entity.id
_entity.type
_entity.pdbx_description
1 polymer ?
#
loop_
_entity_poly.entity_id
_entity_poly.type
_entity_poly.pdbx_seq_one_letter_code
_entity_poly.pdbx_strand_id
1 'polypeptide(L)'
;KGYLEQSVADINGRYNSQLSLLQVHINSMEEELQQLNVSIQQQASEYQILLDIKMRLEMEIAEYRRLLDGEGLSKHVETRQEVRKVIVVEKVHEVQQVQEVVEEYNPHMQKRVRVIVEEMVDGKVVSTSVDEKVQDMN
;
A
#
# COMPACT_ATOMS: atom_id res chain seq x y z
N LYS A 1 1.07 69.37 -26.91
CA LYS A 1 2.16 68.37 -26.90
C LYS A 1 2.37 67.79 -25.49
N GLY A 2 2.62 68.61 -24.46
CA GLY A 2 2.87 68.11 -23.09
C GLY A 2 1.72 67.35 -22.39
N TYR A 3 0.44 67.62 -22.68
CA TYR A 3 -0.66 66.88 -22.05
C TYR A 3 -0.72 65.38 -22.40
N LEU A 4 -0.37 65.02 -23.65
CA LEU A 4 -0.33 63.62 -24.08
C LEU A 4 0.86 62.89 -23.44
N GLU A 5 2.03 63.55 -23.39
CA GLU A 5 3.23 62.99 -22.75
C GLU A 5 3.02 62.78 -21.25
N GLN A 6 2.38 63.74 -20.55
CA GLN A 6 2.02 63.58 -19.14
C GLN A 6 1.00 62.45 -18.92
N SER A 7 -0.04 62.37 -19.77
CA SER A 7 -1.04 61.31 -19.66
C SER A 7 -0.44 59.92 -19.87
N VAL A 8 0.50 59.77 -20.81
CA VAL A 8 1.21 58.50 -21.03
C VAL A 8 2.12 58.18 -19.83
N ALA A 9 2.82 59.16 -19.28
CA ALA A 9 3.64 58.97 -18.08
C ALA A 9 2.81 58.53 -16.87
N ASP A 10 1.65 59.14 -16.63
CA ASP A 10 0.73 58.78 -15.56
C ASP A 10 0.17 57.36 -15.73
N ILE A 11 -0.21 56.99 -16.95
CA ILE A 11 -0.72 55.66 -17.28
C ILE A 11 0.38 54.61 -17.04
N ASN A 12 1.59 54.84 -17.56
CA ASN A 12 2.72 53.94 -17.35
C ASN A 12 3.07 53.80 -15.87
N GLY A 13 3.04 54.90 -15.10
CA GLY A 13 3.27 54.87 -13.66
C GLY A 13 2.24 54.01 -12.92
N ARG A 14 0.96 54.10 -13.30
CA ARG A 14 -0.11 53.24 -12.73
C ARG A 14 0.10 51.78 -13.08
N TYR A 15 0.41 51.45 -14.33
CA TYR A 15 0.66 50.07 -14.75
C TYR A 15 1.91 49.49 -14.08
N ASN A 16 2.99 50.26 -13.95
CA ASN A 16 4.19 49.84 -13.22
C ASN A 16 3.88 49.53 -11.74
N SER A 17 3.06 50.37 -11.09
CA SER A 17 2.60 50.10 -9.72
C SER A 17 1.77 48.83 -9.63
N GLN A 18 0.86 48.58 -10.60
CA GLN A 18 0.07 47.34 -10.63
C GLN A 18 0.96 46.10 -10.86
N LEU A 19 1.93 46.17 -11.77
CA LEU A 19 2.89 45.10 -12.00
C LEU A 19 3.73 44.81 -10.75
N SER A 20 4.18 45.86 -10.05
CA SER A 20 4.89 45.71 -8.78
C SER A 20 4.06 44.99 -7.72
N LEU A 21 2.77 45.36 -7.58
CA LEU A 21 1.86 44.69 -6.66
C LEU A 21 1.64 43.22 -7.02
N LEU A 22 1.47 42.91 -8.31
CA LEU A 22 1.35 41.54 -8.78
C LEU A 22 2.64 40.74 -8.51
N GLN A 23 3.81 41.34 -8.71
CA GLN A 23 5.08 40.70 -8.42
C GLN A 23 5.24 40.38 -6.93
N VAL A 24 4.84 41.29 -6.04
CA VAL A 24 4.84 41.03 -4.59
C VAL A 24 3.93 39.84 -4.26
N HIS A 25 2.76 39.76 -4.88
CA HIS A 25 1.85 38.64 -4.66
C HIS A 25 2.42 37.31 -5.18
N ILE A 26 3.03 37.32 -6.37
CA ILE A 26 3.72 36.15 -6.92
C ILE A 26 4.82 35.68 -5.96
N ASN A 27 5.67 36.58 -5.48
CA ASN A 27 6.76 36.24 -4.57
C ASN A 27 6.23 35.63 -3.26
N SER A 28 5.14 36.16 -2.70
CA SER A 28 4.49 35.60 -1.50
C SER A 28 4.02 34.17 -1.74
N MET A 29 3.35 33.92 -2.88
CA MET A 29 2.88 32.58 -3.23
C MET A 29 4.03 31.60 -3.47
N GLU A 30 5.10 32.05 -4.12
CA GLU A 30 6.31 31.25 -4.32
C GLU A 30 6.97 30.88 -2.99
N GLU A 31 7.03 31.81 -2.04
CA GLU A 31 7.53 31.55 -0.69
C GLU A 31 6.66 30.53 0.06
N GLU A 32 5.33 30.71 0.03
CA GLU A 32 4.39 29.75 0.63
C GLU A 32 4.53 28.34 0.04
N LEU A 33 4.68 28.23 -1.30
CA LEU A 33 4.93 26.96 -1.97
C LEU A 33 6.26 26.32 -1.56
N GLN A 34 7.32 27.13 -1.39
CA GLN A 34 8.61 26.62 -0.92
C GLN A 34 8.50 26.09 0.51
N GLN A 35 7.84 26.83 1.40
CA GLN A 35 7.60 26.40 2.78
C GLN A 35 6.80 25.09 2.85
N LEU A 36 5.74 24.97 2.03
CA LEU A 36 4.94 23.75 1.94
C LEU A 36 5.77 22.56 1.45
N ASN A 37 6.62 22.74 0.43
CA ASN A 37 7.50 21.69 -0.06
C ASN A 37 8.46 21.20 1.03
N VAL A 38 9.07 22.11 1.79
CA VAL A 38 9.93 21.76 2.93
C VAL A 38 9.14 20.97 3.97
N SER A 39 7.93 21.40 4.31
CA SER A 39 7.07 20.71 5.28
C SER A 39 6.70 19.30 4.80
N ILE A 40 6.37 19.10 3.52
CA ILE A 40 6.08 17.78 2.95
C ILE A 40 7.32 16.87 3.03
N GLN A 41 8.50 17.38 2.69
CA GLN A 41 9.74 16.60 2.79
C GLN A 41 10.05 16.18 4.22
N GLN A 42 9.85 17.08 5.18
CA GLN A 42 10.00 16.77 6.59
C GLN A 42 9.00 15.68 7.03
N GLN A 43 7.72 15.83 6.68
CA GLN A 43 6.68 14.86 7.02
C GLN A 43 6.95 13.48 6.41
N ALA A 44 7.47 13.42 5.19
CA ALA A 44 7.86 12.17 4.53
C ALA A 44 9.02 11.47 5.29
N SER A 45 10.01 12.24 5.75
CA SER A 45 11.12 11.71 6.56
C SER A 45 10.62 11.18 7.92
N GLU A 46 9.78 11.94 8.60
CA GLU A 46 9.17 11.51 9.87
C GLU A 46 8.32 10.26 9.70
N TYR A 47 7.56 10.16 8.61
CA TYR A 47 6.79 8.98 8.28
C TYR A 47 7.67 7.76 8.02
N GLN A 48 8.79 7.92 7.31
CA GLN A 48 9.73 6.82 7.07
C GLN A 48 10.31 6.27 8.38
N ILE A 49 10.69 7.14 9.32
CA ILE A 49 11.16 6.74 10.64
C ILE A 49 10.08 5.95 11.40
N LEU A 50 8.83 6.44 11.36
CA LEU A 50 7.71 5.75 12.01
C LEU A 50 7.45 4.38 11.38
N LEU A 51 7.55 4.27 10.05
CA LEU A 51 7.41 3.01 9.34
C LEU A 51 8.50 2.01 9.74
N ASP A 52 9.74 2.45 9.85
CA ASP A 52 10.86 1.60 10.29
C ASP A 52 10.63 1.07 11.72
N ILE A 53 10.15 1.93 12.63
CA ILE A 53 9.78 1.53 14.00
C ILE A 53 8.64 0.50 13.95
N LYS A 54 7.59 0.75 13.15
CA LYS A 54 6.47 -0.18 12.99
C LYS A 54 6.96 -1.54 12.49
N MET A 55 7.82 -1.57 11.48
CA MET A 55 8.38 -2.82 10.95
C MET A 55 9.16 -3.60 12.02
N ARG A 56 9.97 -2.91 12.83
CA ARG A 56 10.68 -3.55 13.95
C ARG A 56 9.74 -4.15 14.98
N LEU A 57 8.69 -3.41 15.37
CA LEU A 57 7.69 -3.91 16.31
C LEU A 57 6.94 -5.13 15.76
N GLU A 58 6.64 -5.16 14.46
CA GLU A 58 6.01 -6.34 13.83
C GLU A 58 6.92 -7.56 13.86
N MET A 59 8.23 -7.38 13.66
CA MET A 59 9.21 -8.47 13.82
C MET A 59 9.24 -8.97 15.28
N GLU A 60 9.25 -8.06 16.25
CA GLU A 60 9.18 -8.42 17.67
C GLU A 60 7.89 -9.17 18.01
N ILE A 61 6.73 -8.72 17.53
CA ILE A 61 5.44 -9.42 17.70
C ILE A 61 5.48 -10.82 17.10
N ALA A 62 6.04 -10.97 15.89
CA ALA A 62 6.19 -12.27 15.27
C ALA A 62 7.08 -13.22 16.09
N GLU A 63 8.17 -12.70 16.63
CA GLU A 63 9.06 -13.46 17.51
C GLU A 63 8.38 -13.82 18.84
N TYR A 64 7.66 -12.89 19.47
CA TYR A 64 6.90 -13.18 20.69
C TYR A 64 5.83 -14.25 20.44
N ARG A 65 5.13 -14.22 19.30
CA ARG A 65 4.22 -15.31 18.92
C ARG A 65 4.95 -16.64 18.81
N ARG A 66 6.08 -16.69 18.11
CA ARG A 66 6.90 -17.90 17.97
C ARG A 66 7.36 -18.45 19.34
N LEU A 67 7.80 -17.59 20.24
CA LEU A 67 8.23 -17.98 21.59
C LEU A 67 7.07 -18.49 22.44
N LEU A 68 5.91 -17.82 22.41
CA LEU A 68 4.71 -18.26 23.12
C LEU A 68 4.13 -19.57 22.55
N ASP A 69 4.15 -19.73 21.23
CA ASP A 69 3.76 -20.97 20.54
C ASP A 69 4.74 -22.13 20.89
N GLY A 70 6.02 -21.81 21.09
CA GLY A 70 7.06 -22.76 21.52
C GLY A 70 6.96 -23.19 22.99
N GLU A 71 6.52 -22.30 23.88
CA GLU A 71 6.23 -22.65 25.29
C GLU A 71 4.93 -23.46 25.46
N GLY A 72 4.00 -23.36 24.50
CA GLY A 72 2.77 -24.16 24.46
C GLY A 72 2.93 -25.60 23.94
N LEU A 73 4.01 -25.91 23.20
CA LEU A 73 4.19 -27.20 22.51
C LEU A 73 5.26 -28.12 23.12
N SER A 74 6.00 -27.69 24.14
CA SER A 74 6.96 -28.56 24.83
C SER A 74 6.34 -29.51 25.88
N LYS A 75 5.04 -29.80 25.76
CA LYS A 75 4.44 -31.00 26.35
C LYS A 75 4.09 -31.99 25.24
N HIS A 76 5.15 -32.67 24.80
CA HIS A 76 5.16 -34.08 24.38
C HIS A 76 4.37 -34.44 23.11
N VAL A 77 5.01 -34.42 21.93
CA VAL A 77 4.74 -35.42 20.87
C VAL A 77 6.00 -35.64 20.02
N GLU A 78 6.58 -36.84 20.08
CA GLU A 78 7.46 -37.34 19.03
C GLU A 78 6.60 -37.57 17.77
N THR A 79 6.75 -36.75 16.73
CA THR A 79 6.20 -37.10 15.41
C THR A 79 7.16 -36.75 14.27
N ARG A 80 7.34 -37.74 13.40
CA ARG A 80 8.26 -37.88 12.28
C ARG A 80 8.17 -36.74 11.25
N GLN A 81 9.33 -36.24 10.82
CA GLN A 81 9.50 -35.08 9.93
C GLN A 81 9.14 -35.38 8.46
N GLU A 82 8.31 -34.54 7.85
CA GLU A 82 8.23 -34.35 6.39
C GLU A 82 8.59 -32.90 6.03
N VAL A 83 9.60 -32.73 5.18
CA VAL A 83 10.21 -31.43 4.86
C VAL A 83 9.44 -30.75 3.71
N ARG A 84 8.65 -29.71 4.00
CA ARG A 84 8.09 -28.82 2.96
C ARG A 84 9.03 -27.64 2.74
N LYS A 85 9.59 -27.52 1.53
CA LYS A 85 10.37 -26.34 1.11
C LYS A 85 9.43 -25.14 0.95
N VAL A 86 9.59 -24.14 1.81
CA VAL A 86 8.96 -22.82 1.69
C VAL A 86 9.90 -21.94 0.87
N ILE A 87 9.50 -21.53 -0.33
CA ILE A 87 10.21 -20.53 -1.13
C ILE A 87 9.64 -19.17 -0.75
N VAL A 88 10.43 -18.35 -0.05
CA VAL A 88 10.10 -16.96 0.26
C VAL A 88 10.41 -16.14 -1.00
N VAL A 89 9.36 -15.69 -1.69
CA VAL A 89 9.51 -14.72 -2.79
C VAL A 89 9.40 -13.33 -2.17
N GLU A 90 10.55 -12.71 -1.96
CA GLU A 90 10.69 -11.33 -1.49
C GLU A 90 10.28 -10.39 -2.63
N LYS A 91 9.09 -9.80 -2.53
CA LYS A 91 8.62 -8.81 -3.52
C LYS A 91 9.12 -7.42 -3.09
N VAL A 92 10.29 -7.06 -3.59
CA VAL A 92 10.86 -5.72 -3.50
C VAL A 92 9.94 -4.74 -4.25
N HIS A 93 9.47 -3.70 -3.58
CA HIS A 93 8.72 -2.61 -4.22
C HIS A 93 9.71 -1.55 -4.71
N GLU A 94 10.02 -1.57 -6.00
CA GLU A 94 10.61 -0.41 -6.67
C GLU A 94 9.50 0.57 -7.07
N VAL A 95 9.63 1.82 -6.65
CA VAL A 95 8.74 2.92 -7.08
C VAL A 95 9.19 3.36 -8.48
N GLN A 96 8.42 2.98 -9.50
CA GLN A 96 8.55 3.50 -10.86
C GLN A 96 7.30 4.28 -11.28
N GLN A 97 7.53 5.37 -12.01
CA GLN A 97 6.56 6.37 -12.43
C GLN A 97 5.33 5.74 -13.11
N VAL A 98 4.14 6.14 -12.65
CA VAL A 98 2.85 5.61 -13.11
C VAL A 98 2.55 6.11 -14.52
N GLN A 99 2.55 5.20 -15.50
CA GLN A 99 1.84 5.37 -16.77
C GLN A 99 0.59 4.51 -16.70
N GLU A 100 -0.58 5.16 -16.78
CA GLU A 100 -1.89 4.54 -16.59
C GLU A 100 -2.21 3.58 -17.74
N VAL A 101 -1.97 2.28 -17.51
CA VAL A 101 -2.50 1.19 -18.33
C VAL A 101 -3.62 0.57 -17.52
N VAL A 102 -4.86 0.75 -17.97
CA VAL A 102 -6.03 0.10 -17.38
C VAL A 102 -5.97 -1.38 -17.78
N GLU A 103 -5.27 -2.20 -16.99
CA GLU A 103 -5.37 -3.66 -17.07
C GLU A 103 -6.67 -4.10 -16.38
N GLU A 104 -7.61 -4.55 -17.19
CA GLU A 104 -8.90 -5.09 -16.75
C GLU A 104 -8.67 -6.40 -15.96
N TYR A 105 -8.70 -6.31 -14.63
CA TYR A 105 -8.48 -7.43 -13.72
C TYR A 105 -9.66 -8.40 -13.78
N ASN A 106 -9.43 -9.60 -14.32
CA ASN A 106 -10.42 -10.69 -14.32
C ASN A 106 -9.89 -11.92 -13.54
N PRO A 107 -10.14 -12.01 -12.23
CA PRO A 107 -9.71 -13.16 -11.45
C PRO A 107 -10.67 -14.31 -11.67
N HIS A 108 -10.26 -15.30 -12.45
CA HIS A 108 -11.02 -16.53 -12.60
C HIS A 108 -11.07 -17.29 -11.25
N MET A 109 -12.19 -17.21 -10.54
CA MET A 109 -12.39 -17.87 -9.24
C MET A 109 -13.05 -19.24 -9.46
N GLN A 110 -12.47 -20.31 -8.89
CA GLN A 110 -13.05 -21.66 -8.95
C GLN A 110 -13.61 -22.08 -7.59
N LYS A 111 -14.86 -22.55 -7.57
CA LYS A 111 -15.46 -23.17 -6.40
C LYS A 111 -15.47 -24.69 -6.53
N ARG A 112 -14.99 -25.36 -5.50
CA ARG A 112 -14.88 -26.82 -5.42
C ARG A 112 -15.77 -27.33 -4.30
N VAL A 113 -16.73 -28.20 -4.64
CA VAL A 113 -17.60 -28.86 -3.66
C VAL A 113 -17.30 -30.35 -3.67
N ARG A 114 -16.96 -30.89 -2.50
CA ARG A 114 -16.73 -32.32 -2.27
C ARG A 114 -17.91 -32.88 -1.49
N VAL A 115 -18.55 -33.90 -2.04
CA VAL A 115 -19.57 -34.66 -1.35
C VAL A 115 -19.02 -36.04 -1.06
N ILE A 116 -18.97 -36.39 0.22
CA ILE A 116 -18.53 -37.71 0.69
C ILE A 116 -19.77 -38.45 1.16
N VAL A 117 -20.01 -39.61 0.57
CA VAL A 117 -21.08 -40.53 0.99
C VAL A 117 -20.42 -41.73 1.64
N GLU A 118 -20.72 -41.94 2.92
CA GLU A 118 -20.24 -43.08 3.69
C GLU A 118 -21.40 -44.00 4.03
N GLU A 119 -21.22 -45.30 3.79
CA GLU A 119 -22.15 -46.33 4.23
C GLU A 119 -21.66 -46.92 5.55
N MET A 120 -22.54 -46.88 6.56
CA MET A 120 -22.24 -47.28 7.93
C MET A 120 -22.97 -48.58 8.28
N VAL A 121 -22.25 -49.56 8.83
CA VAL A 121 -22.84 -50.76 9.42
C VAL A 121 -22.19 -50.98 10.81
N ASP A 122 -23.01 -51.12 11.85
CA ASP A 122 -22.58 -51.24 13.26
C ASP A 122 -21.56 -50.18 13.72
N GLY A 123 -21.78 -48.94 13.27
CA GLY A 123 -20.92 -47.80 13.63
C GLY A 123 -19.53 -47.83 12.99
N LYS A 124 -19.28 -48.72 12.03
CA LYS A 124 -18.08 -48.74 11.21
C LYS A 124 -18.42 -48.38 9.77
N VAL A 125 -17.61 -47.49 9.20
CA VAL A 125 -17.68 -47.16 7.77
C VAL A 125 -17.23 -48.38 6.99
N VAL A 126 -18.12 -48.96 6.20
CA VAL A 126 -17.83 -50.14 5.37
C VAL A 126 -17.56 -49.77 3.91
N SER A 127 -17.99 -48.57 3.49
CA SER A 127 -17.75 -48.04 2.15
C SER A 127 -17.72 -46.52 2.17
N THR A 128 -16.81 -45.91 1.41
CA THR A 128 -16.69 -44.47 1.24
C THR A 128 -16.60 -44.15 -0.25
N SER A 129 -17.47 -43.26 -0.73
CA SER A 129 -17.42 -42.71 -2.08
C SER A 129 -17.29 -41.20 -2.02
N VAL A 130 -16.43 -40.63 -2.87
CA VAL A 130 -16.15 -39.20 -2.92
C VAL A 130 -16.42 -38.72 -4.34
N ASP A 131 -17.37 -37.79 -4.48
CA ASP A 131 -17.60 -37.08 -5.72
C ASP A 131 -17.17 -35.62 -5.57
N GLU A 132 -16.41 -35.14 -6.55
CA GLU A 132 -15.82 -33.82 -6.53
C GLU A 132 -16.20 -33.06 -7.78
N LYS A 133 -16.94 -31.96 -7.60
CA LYS A 133 -17.36 -31.10 -8.69
C LYS A 133 -16.67 -29.75 -8.58
N VAL A 134 -15.95 -29.39 -9.64
CA VAL A 134 -15.31 -28.08 -9.80
C VAL A 134 -16.20 -27.25 -10.71
N GLN A 135 -16.53 -26.03 -10.27
CA GLN A 135 -17.29 -25.07 -11.07
C GLN A 135 -16.46 -23.80 -11.21
N ASP A 136 -16.25 -23.42 -12.46
CA ASP A 136 -15.70 -22.13 -12.82
C ASP A 136 -16.76 -21.05 -12.52
N MET A 137 -16.42 -20.08 -11.69
CA MET A 137 -17.27 -18.93 -11.43
C MET A 137 -16.75 -17.77 -12.27
N ASN A 138 -17.45 -17.47 -13.37
CA ASN A 138 -17.24 -16.24 -14.15
C ASN A 138 -17.58 -15.00 -13.32
#